data_AF-A0A485B0B6-F1
#
_entry.id   AF-A0A485B0B6-F1
#
_cell.length_a   1.000
_cell.length_b   1.000
_cell.length_c   1.000
_cell.angle_alpha   90.00
_cell.angle_beta   90.00
_cell.angle_gamma   90.00
#
_symmetry.space_group_name_H-M   'P 1'
#
loop_
_entity.id
_entity.type
_entity.pdbx_description
1 polymer ?
#
loop_
_entity_poly.entity_id
_entity_poly.type
_entity_poly.pdbx_seq_one_letter_code
_entity_poly.pdbx_strand_id
1 'polypeptide(L)'
;MGIAIEEYRQVLLDTNNSQLFSYDEWREEYGDSIELVTEENQHENPLHQLLEGSLRQRVMEAIEALPEREKLVLTLYYQEELNLKEIGAVLEVGESRVSQLHSQAIKRLRIKLGKL
;
A
#
# COMPACT_ATOMS: atom_id res chain seq x y z
N MET A 1 -24.85 13.69 -36.31
CA MET A 1 -24.32 14.56 -35.25
C MET A 1 -22.98 14.02 -34.85
N GLY A 2 -21.95 14.48 -35.57
CA GLY A 2 -20.59 14.01 -35.45
C GLY A 2 -19.88 14.81 -34.37
N ILE A 3 -19.49 14.11 -33.33
CA ILE A 3 -18.35 14.46 -32.49
C ILE A 3 -17.51 13.20 -32.46
N ALA A 4 -16.24 13.30 -32.81
CA ALA A 4 -15.34 12.17 -32.75
C ALA A 4 -15.20 11.75 -31.27
N ILE A 5 -15.03 10.45 -31.00
CA ILE A 5 -14.90 9.92 -29.63
C ILE A 5 -13.76 10.60 -28.83
N GLU A 6 -12.77 11.10 -29.56
CA GLU A 6 -11.63 11.85 -29.03
C GLU A 6 -12.02 13.24 -28.51
N GLU A 7 -12.94 13.90 -29.21
CA GLU A 7 -13.48 15.22 -28.84
C GLU A 7 -14.36 15.10 -27.59
N TYR A 8 -15.09 14.00 -27.45
CA TYR A 8 -15.87 13.70 -26.24
C TYR A 8 -14.96 13.47 -25.01
N ARG A 9 -13.82 12.79 -25.21
CA ARG A 9 -12.83 12.56 -24.13
C ARG A 9 -12.15 13.86 -23.69
N GLN A 10 -11.81 14.74 -24.63
CA GLN A 10 -11.22 16.06 -24.34
C GLN A 10 -12.16 16.94 -23.49
N VAL A 11 -13.44 17.01 -23.85
CA VAL A 11 -14.42 17.82 -23.11
C VAL A 11 -14.67 17.29 -21.69
N LEU A 12 -14.61 15.96 -21.49
CA LEU A 12 -14.71 15.34 -20.17
C LEU A 12 -13.50 15.66 -19.28
N LEU A 13 -12.30 15.69 -19.86
CA LEU A 13 -11.07 16.04 -19.14
C LEU A 13 -11.05 17.52 -18.72
N ASP A 14 -11.46 18.42 -19.59
CA ASP A 14 -11.53 19.87 -19.30
C ASP A 14 -12.51 20.18 -18.16
N THR A 15 -13.62 19.45 -18.08
CA THR A 15 -14.62 19.64 -17.03
C THR A 15 -14.10 19.16 -15.66
N ASN A 16 -13.31 18.08 -15.62
CA ASN A 16 -12.79 17.50 -14.38
C ASN A 16 -11.67 18.36 -13.74
N ASN A 17 -10.91 19.09 -14.56
CA ASN A 17 -9.84 19.97 -14.07
C ASN A 17 -10.34 21.24 -13.35
N SER A 18 -11.63 21.56 -13.43
CA SER A 18 -12.19 22.77 -12.81
C SER A 18 -12.38 22.63 -11.28
N GLN A 19 -12.28 21.43 -10.72
CA GLN A 19 -12.31 21.19 -9.27
C GLN A 19 -10.91 21.14 -8.61
N LEU A 20 -9.84 21.29 -9.39
CA LEU A 20 -8.45 21.36 -8.91
C LEU A 20 -8.04 22.80 -8.54
N PHE A 21 -8.75 23.41 -7.58
CA PHE A 21 -8.16 24.44 -6.72
C PHE A 21 -7.38 23.69 -5.62
N SER A 22 -6.10 23.91 -5.28
CA SER A 22 -5.09 24.93 -5.58
C SER A 22 -3.73 24.20 -5.60
N TYR A 23 -3.27 23.79 -6.78
CA TYR A 23 -1.96 23.13 -6.96
C TYR A 23 -0.79 24.12 -6.77
N ASP A 24 -1.06 25.41 -6.96
CA ASP A 24 -0.09 26.48 -6.76
C ASP A 24 0.22 26.71 -5.27
N GLU A 25 -0.72 26.51 -4.34
CA GLU A 25 -0.42 26.56 -2.89
C GLU A 25 0.42 25.36 -2.42
N TRP A 26 0.22 24.17 -2.98
CA TRP A 26 0.98 22.98 -2.58
C TRP A 26 2.40 22.94 -3.15
N ARG A 27 2.62 23.60 -4.30
CA ARG A 27 3.93 23.75 -4.96
C ARG A 27 4.92 24.60 -4.17
N GLU A 28 4.46 25.64 -3.47
CA GLU A 28 5.36 26.51 -2.69
C GLU A 28 5.86 25.82 -1.40
N GLU A 29 5.07 24.93 -0.80
CA GLU A 29 5.43 24.25 0.46
C GLU A 29 6.33 23.01 0.24
N TYR A 30 6.16 22.29 -0.87
CA TYR A 30 6.89 21.07 -1.19
C TYR A 30 7.63 21.20 -2.52
N GLY A 31 8.73 21.95 -2.50
CA GLY A 31 9.65 22.05 -3.64
C GLY A 31 9.97 20.69 -4.27
N ASP A 32 9.76 20.63 -5.58
CA ASP A 32 10.35 19.70 -6.55
C ASP A 32 10.03 18.19 -6.45
N SER A 33 9.04 17.76 -5.65
CA SER A 33 8.82 16.32 -5.38
C SER A 33 7.51 15.72 -5.90
N ILE A 34 6.83 16.35 -6.86
CA ILE A 34 5.66 15.75 -7.52
C ILE A 34 5.93 15.61 -9.02
N GLU A 35 6.53 14.50 -9.39
CA GLU A 35 6.39 13.96 -10.75
C GLU A 35 4.97 13.42 -10.89
N LEU A 36 4.22 13.96 -11.87
CA LEU A 36 2.91 13.42 -12.24
C LEU A 36 3.09 11.99 -12.77
N VAL A 37 2.79 11.01 -11.93
CA VAL A 37 2.77 9.60 -12.32
C VAL A 37 1.48 9.33 -13.08
N THR A 38 1.56 9.23 -14.41
CA THR A 38 0.45 8.74 -15.25
C THR A 38 0.48 7.21 -15.28
N GLU A 39 -0.67 6.58 -15.05
CA GLU A 39 -0.86 5.13 -14.86
C GLU A 39 -0.42 4.29 -16.08
N GLU A 40 -0.38 4.88 -17.29
CA GLU A 40 -0.04 4.18 -18.52
C GLU A 40 1.47 3.91 -18.70
N ASN A 41 2.37 4.60 -17.98
CA ASN A 41 3.82 4.39 -18.04
C ASN A 41 4.39 3.50 -16.92
N GLN A 42 3.55 3.04 -15.98
CA GLN A 42 4.02 2.34 -14.78
C GLN A 42 4.42 0.87 -15.04
N HIS A 43 3.76 0.19 -15.99
CA HIS A 43 3.94 -1.25 -16.16
C HIS A 43 5.22 -1.65 -16.92
N GLU A 44 5.81 -0.75 -17.72
CA GLU A 44 6.98 -1.04 -18.55
C GLU A 44 8.29 -0.34 -18.10
N ASN A 45 8.28 0.37 -16.97
CA ASN A 45 9.50 1.00 -16.49
C ASN A 45 10.36 -0.03 -15.73
N PRO A 46 11.55 -0.41 -16.25
CA PRO A 46 12.43 -1.38 -15.58
C PRO A 46 12.86 -0.89 -14.18
N LEU A 47 12.92 0.42 -13.94
CA LEU A 47 13.20 0.97 -12.62
C LEU A 47 12.04 0.71 -11.65
N HIS A 48 10.79 0.75 -12.12
CA HIS A 48 9.63 0.49 -11.27
C HIS A 48 9.54 -0.99 -10.90
N GLN A 49 9.78 -1.90 -11.85
CA GLN A 49 9.87 -3.34 -11.58
C GLN A 49 11.02 -3.68 -10.61
N LEU A 50 12.17 -3.00 -10.74
CA LEU A 50 13.28 -3.13 -9.79
C LEU A 50 12.90 -2.61 -8.39
N LEU A 51 12.22 -1.47 -8.31
CA LEU A 51 11.71 -0.90 -7.06
C LEU A 51 10.71 -1.83 -6.39
N GLU A 52 9.69 -2.31 -7.11
CA GLU A 52 8.71 -3.29 -6.62
C GLU A 52 9.37 -4.59 -6.16
N GLY A 53 10.29 -5.13 -6.94
CA GLY A 53 11.07 -6.31 -6.56
C GLY A 53 11.87 -6.09 -5.29
N SER A 54 12.50 -4.92 -5.14
CA SER A 54 13.26 -4.55 -3.94
C SER A 54 12.36 -4.34 -2.72
N LEU A 55 11.16 -3.78 -2.90
CA LEU A 55 10.16 -3.59 -1.84
C LEU A 55 9.61 -4.94 -1.38
N ARG A 56 9.26 -5.81 -2.32
CA ARG A 56 8.80 -7.18 -2.03
C ARG A 56 9.85 -7.95 -1.23
N GLN A 57 11.12 -7.88 -1.64
CA GLN A 57 12.22 -8.52 -0.93
C GLN A 57 12.38 -7.97 0.49
N ARG A 58 12.31 -6.64 0.68
CA ARG A 58 12.37 -6.03 2.03
C ARG A 58 11.19 -6.44 2.91
N VAL A 59 9.98 -6.53 2.35
CA VAL A 59 8.79 -7.02 3.06
C VAL A 59 8.98 -8.48 3.49
N MET A 60 9.47 -9.34 2.60
CA MET A 60 9.79 -10.73 2.94
C MET A 60 10.82 -10.81 4.07
N GLU A 61 11.92 -10.07 3.99
CA GLU A 61 12.94 -10.03 5.05
C GLU A 61 12.41 -9.47 6.38
N ALA A 62 11.49 -8.51 6.31
CA ALA A 62 10.84 -7.96 7.49
C ALA A 62 9.91 -8.99 8.16
N ILE A 63 9.14 -9.75 7.37
CA ILE A 63 8.28 -10.83 7.85
C ILE A 63 9.13 -11.98 8.42
N GLU A 64 10.22 -12.36 7.75
CA GLU A 64 11.10 -13.44 8.21
C GLU A 64 11.78 -13.12 9.54
N ALA A 65 12.05 -11.84 9.80
CA ALA A 65 12.62 -11.38 11.06
C ALA A 65 11.62 -11.30 12.22
N LEU A 66 10.32 -11.53 11.98
CA LEU A 66 9.32 -11.57 13.04
C LEU A 66 9.48 -12.85 13.89
N PRO A 67 9.13 -12.79 15.19
CA PRO A 67 8.97 -13.99 15.99
C PRO A 67 7.97 -14.98 15.38
N GLU A 68 8.23 -16.28 15.48
CA GLU A 68 7.37 -17.36 14.96
C GLU A 68 5.88 -17.18 15.30
N ARG A 69 5.58 -16.82 16.56
CA ARG A 69 4.19 -16.62 17.00
C ARG A 69 3.52 -15.41 16.33
N GLU A 70 4.29 -14.35 16.03
CA GLU A 70 3.78 -13.17 15.33
C GLU A 70 3.55 -13.49 13.84
N LYS A 71 4.48 -14.19 13.18
CA LYS A 71 4.29 -14.68 11.79
C LYS A 71 3.04 -15.53 11.68
N LEU A 72 2.89 -16.51 12.56
CA LEU A 72 1.76 -17.44 12.54
C LEU A 72 0.42 -16.71 12.69
N VAL A 73 0.33 -15.71 13.57
CA VAL A 73 -0.87 -14.87 13.69
C VAL A 73 -1.16 -14.11 12.39
N LEU A 74 -0.14 -13.57 11.71
CA LEU A 74 -0.33 -12.89 10.43
C LEU A 74 -0.76 -13.86 9.32
N THR A 75 -0.16 -15.05 9.24
CA THR A 75 -0.54 -16.09 8.27
C THR A 75 -1.99 -16.50 8.46
N LEU A 76 -2.39 -16.84 9.69
CA LEU A 76 -3.76 -17.25 9.97
C LEU A 76 -4.77 -16.13 9.67
N TYR A 77 -4.39 -14.86 9.87
CA TYR A 77 -5.28 -13.73 9.63
C TYR A 77 -5.39 -13.33 8.16
N TYR A 78 -4.26 -13.23 7.44
CA TYR A 78 -4.22 -12.71 6.07
C TYR A 78 -4.28 -13.79 4.99
N GLN A 79 -3.83 -15.01 5.28
CA GLN A 79 -3.78 -16.10 4.31
C GLN A 79 -4.90 -17.10 4.50
N GLU A 80 -5.22 -17.43 5.75
CA GLU A 80 -6.31 -18.35 6.09
C GLU A 80 -7.63 -17.62 6.43
N GLU A 81 -7.64 -16.28 6.35
CA GLU A 81 -8.81 -15.41 6.58
C GLU A 81 -9.52 -15.64 7.94
N LEU A 82 -8.83 -16.16 8.94
CA LEU A 82 -9.40 -16.44 10.26
C LEU A 82 -9.57 -15.16 11.07
N ASN A 83 -10.65 -15.09 11.84
CA ASN A 83 -10.85 -13.99 12.79
C ASN A 83 -10.04 -14.18 14.09
N LEU A 84 -9.89 -13.12 14.89
CA LEU A 84 -9.08 -13.16 16.13
C LEU A 84 -9.55 -14.22 17.14
N LYS A 85 -10.84 -14.58 17.14
CA LYS A 85 -11.42 -15.61 18.00
C LYS A 85 -11.02 -17.01 17.55
N GLU A 86 -11.11 -17.28 16.25
CA GLU A 86 -10.67 -18.54 15.64
C GLU A 86 -9.17 -18.74 15.81
N ILE A 87 -8.39 -17.70 15.55
CA ILE A 87 -6.93 -17.73 15.77
C ILE A 87 -6.62 -17.99 17.25
N GLY A 88 -7.37 -17.37 18.17
CA GLY A 88 -7.23 -17.62 19.60
C GLY A 88 -7.49 -19.08 19.97
N ALA A 89 -8.53 -19.70 19.39
CA ALA A 89 -8.82 -21.11 19.56
C ALA A 89 -7.72 -22.02 19.00
N VAL A 90 -7.18 -21.72 17.81
CA VAL A 90 -6.09 -22.49 17.19
C VAL A 90 -4.79 -22.40 17.99
N LEU A 91 -4.49 -21.22 18.56
CA LEU A 91 -3.27 -20.96 19.31
C LEU A 91 -3.40 -21.20 20.82
N GLU A 92 -4.56 -21.69 21.27
CA GLU A 92 -4.92 -21.91 22.69
C GLU A 92 -4.68 -20.67 23.57
N VAL A 93 -5.02 -19.48 23.06
CA VAL A 93 -4.89 -18.19 23.77
C VAL A 93 -6.15 -17.33 23.60
N GLY A 94 -6.37 -16.38 24.51
CA GLY A 94 -7.50 -15.45 24.39
C GLY A 94 -7.35 -14.44 23.24
N GLU A 95 -8.47 -13.93 22.73
CA GLU A 95 -8.53 -12.92 21.65
C GLU A 95 -7.65 -11.69 21.93
N SER A 96 -7.64 -11.19 23.17
CA SER A 96 -6.80 -10.07 23.59
C SER A 96 -5.31 -10.33 23.35
N ARG A 97 -4.86 -11.58 23.55
CA ARG A 97 -3.47 -11.96 23.31
C ARG A 97 -3.15 -12.01 21.82
N VAL A 98 -4.08 -12.48 20.98
CA VAL A 98 -3.92 -12.48 19.51
C VAL A 98 -3.86 -11.05 18.98
N SER A 99 -4.75 -10.17 19.44
CA SER A 99 -4.75 -8.75 19.06
C SER A 99 -3.43 -8.05 19.42
N GLN A 100 -2.87 -8.36 20.59
CA GLN A 100 -1.55 -7.87 21.00
C GLN A 100 -0.43 -8.38 20.08
N LEU A 101 -0.40 -9.67 19.77
CA LEU A 101 0.60 -10.26 18.86
C LEU A 101 0.51 -9.65 17.47
N HIS A 102 -0.70 -9.49 16.94
CA HIS A 102 -0.94 -8.83 15.65
C HIS A 102 -0.42 -7.38 15.66
N SER A 103 -0.78 -6.60 16.69
CA SER A 103 -0.33 -5.21 16.83
C SER A 103 1.20 -5.08 16.95
N GLN A 104 1.84 -6.01 17.66
CA GLN A 104 3.29 -6.07 17.78
C GLN A 104 3.96 -6.38 16.45
N ALA A 105 3.42 -7.34 15.70
CA ALA A 105 3.89 -7.70 14.38
C ALA A 105 3.84 -6.51 13.41
N ILE A 106 2.70 -5.80 13.34
CA ILE A 106 2.54 -4.60 12.52
C ILE A 106 3.54 -3.50 12.93
N LYS A 107 3.75 -3.28 14.22
CA LYS A 107 4.72 -2.29 14.71
C LYS A 107 6.15 -2.63 14.27
N ARG A 108 6.55 -3.90 14.34
CA ARG A 108 7.88 -4.35 13.90
C ARG A 108 8.05 -4.20 12.39
N LEU A 109 7.03 -4.58 11.62
CA LEU A 109 7.03 -4.39 10.16
C LEU A 109 7.17 -2.92 9.79
N ARG A 110 6.43 -2.02 10.46
CA ARG A 110 6.59 -0.57 10.26
C ARG A 110 8.00 -0.06 10.58
N ILE A 111 8.65 -0.55 11.62
CA ILE A 111 10.03 -0.14 11.96
C ILE A 111 11.04 -0.63 10.91
N LYS A 112 10.84 -1.84 10.38
CA LYS A 112 11.70 -2.43 9.34
C LYS A 112 11.52 -1.75 7.98
N LEU A 113 10.28 -1.39 7.64
CA LEU A 113 9.91 -0.84 6.32
C LEU A 113 9.93 0.69 6.28
N GLY A 114 9.65 1.37 7.39
CA GLY A 114 9.65 2.84 7.51
C GLY A 114 11.04 3.49 7.58
N LYS A 115 12.09 2.78 7.17
CA LYS A 115 13.41 3.35 6.86
C LYS A 115 13.55 3.65 5.35
N LEU A 116 12.47 4.15 4.75
CA LEU A 116 12.44 4.78 3.44
C LEU A 116 12.45 6.29 3.66
#